data_AF-A0A5T3D3J0-F1
#
_entry.id   AF-A0A5T3D3J0-F1
#
_cell.length_a   1.000
_cell.length_b   1.000
_cell.length_c   1.000
_cell.angle_alpha   90.00
_cell.angle_beta   90.00
_cell.angle_gamma   90.00
#
_symmetry.space_group_name_H-M   'P 1'
#
loop_
_entity.id
_entity.type
_entity.pdbx_description
1 polymer ?
#
loop_
_entity_poly.entity_id
_entity_poly.type
_entity_poly.pdbx_seq_one_letter_code
_entity_poly.pdbx_strand_id
1 'polypeptide(L)'
;MRTKLHSLQALRGIAALLVVLFHYRGFLNDGAKGNPTIWDKVFSPGIIGVDIFFIISGFIMVYTTWSYMRGKASLVRFLLNRVIRIIPLYYLCLVIAFLLEGAMSTFHYPDKVQNILSALTFTLYKTSTPPLYIDDGGTYNIRWTLNYEIYFYLVFALCLLVKHRVLALVTWGILVTSIIPVIAGYQPTINVQGYPFSSPYFGFLTNPLLLEF
;
A
#
# COMPACT_ATOMS: atom_id res chain seq x y z
N MET A 1 -19.74 -18.95 13.19
CA MET A 1 -18.33 -18.73 12.77
C MET A 1 -18.28 -18.75 11.26
N ARG A 2 -17.73 -17.71 10.61
CA ARG A 2 -17.43 -17.81 9.17
C ARG A 2 -16.23 -18.73 8.98
N THR A 3 -16.28 -19.60 7.98
CA THR A 3 -15.19 -20.52 7.64
C THR A 3 -13.93 -19.72 7.28
N LYS A 4 -12.77 -20.20 7.71
CA LYS A 4 -11.49 -19.64 7.24
C LYS A 4 -11.39 -19.93 5.75
N LEU A 5 -11.22 -18.88 4.94
CA LEU A 5 -11.02 -19.00 3.50
C LEU A 5 -9.56 -19.39 3.24
N HIS A 6 -9.24 -20.66 3.42
CA HIS A 6 -7.89 -21.20 3.31
C HIS A 6 -7.26 -20.96 1.94
N SER A 7 -8.05 -21.02 0.87
CA SER A 7 -7.61 -20.68 -0.49
C SER A 7 -7.11 -19.24 -0.62
N LEU A 8 -7.80 -18.27 0.00
CA LEU A 8 -7.35 -16.87 0.01
C LEU A 8 -6.09 -16.69 0.86
N GLN A 9 -5.95 -17.43 1.96
CA GLN A 9 -4.72 -17.37 2.75
C GLN A 9 -3.52 -17.92 1.97
N ALA A 10 -3.70 -19.03 1.25
CA ALA A 10 -2.68 -19.58 0.36
C ALA A 10 -2.33 -18.60 -0.76
N LEU A 11 -3.34 -17.97 -1.39
CA LEU A 11 -3.13 -16.99 -2.45
C LEU A 11 -2.35 -15.76 -1.95
N ARG A 12 -2.63 -15.27 -0.73
CA ARG A 12 -1.81 -14.22 -0.10
C ARG A 12 -0.37 -14.64 0.13
N GLY A 13 -0.14 -15.91 0.50
CA GLY A 13 1.20 -16.47 0.64
C GLY A 13 1.96 -16.48 -0.69
N ILE A 14 1.30 -16.91 -1.77
CA ILE A 14 1.86 -16.90 -3.12
C ILE A 14 2.17 -15.46 -3.56
N ALA A 15 1.24 -14.53 -3.36
CA ALA A 15 1.45 -13.11 -3.66
C ALA A 15 2.65 -12.52 -2.89
N ALA A 16 2.80 -12.86 -1.59
CA ALA A 16 3.95 -12.46 -0.79
C ALA A 16 5.27 -12.93 -1.41
N LEU A 17 5.33 -14.20 -1.80
CA LEU A 17 6.54 -14.80 -2.38
C LEU A 17 6.89 -14.17 -3.72
N LEU A 18 5.89 -13.88 -4.56
CA LEU A 18 6.10 -13.17 -5.82
C LEU A 18 6.73 -11.78 -5.60
N VAL A 19 6.23 -11.02 -4.63
CA VAL A 19 6.79 -9.69 -4.29
C VAL A 19 8.21 -9.82 -3.72
N VAL A 20 8.48 -10.82 -2.89
CA VAL A 20 9.83 -11.08 -2.37
C VAL A 20 10.80 -11.36 -3.52
N LEU A 21 10.43 -12.24 -4.45
CA LEU A 21 11.25 -12.57 -5.62
C LEU A 21 11.49 -11.34 -6.52
N PHE A 22 10.46 -10.52 -6.72
CA PHE A 22 10.58 -9.27 -7.46
C PHE A 22 11.61 -8.32 -6.84
N HIS A 23 11.67 -8.20 -5.52
CA HIS A 23 12.70 -7.35 -4.87
C HIS A 23 14.07 -8.04 -4.85
N TYR A 24 14.10 -9.36 -4.64
CA TYR A 24 15.34 -10.13 -4.58
C TYR A 24 16.10 -10.14 -5.91
N ARG A 25 15.41 -9.97 -7.05
CA ARG A 25 16.06 -9.83 -8.38
C ARG A 25 17.13 -8.73 -8.40
N GLY A 26 16.93 -7.64 -7.65
CA GLY A 26 17.89 -6.53 -7.57
C GLY A 26 19.23 -6.97 -6.96
N PHE A 27 19.18 -7.86 -5.96
CA PHE A 27 20.38 -8.44 -5.35
C PHE A 27 21.03 -9.51 -6.23
N LEU A 28 20.24 -10.27 -6.99
CA LEU A 28 20.76 -11.28 -7.93
C LEU A 28 21.45 -10.66 -9.16
N ASN A 29 21.12 -9.41 -9.46
CA ASN A 29 21.69 -8.64 -10.56
C ASN A 29 22.99 -7.92 -10.20
N ASP A 30 23.55 -8.13 -8.99
CA ASP A 30 24.75 -7.44 -8.55
C ASP A 30 25.92 -7.67 -9.54
N GLY A 31 26.37 -6.60 -10.18
CA GLY A 31 27.40 -6.61 -11.24
C GLY A 31 26.89 -6.49 -12.68
N ALA A 32 25.58 -6.66 -12.95
CA ALA A 32 25.00 -6.42 -14.27
C ALA A 32 24.82 -4.91 -14.48
N LYS A 33 25.83 -4.24 -15.04
CA LYS A 33 25.89 -2.78 -15.30
C LYS A 33 24.81 -2.27 -16.28
N GLY A 34 23.54 -2.34 -15.90
CA GLY A 34 22.40 -1.85 -16.69
C GLY A 34 21.89 -2.81 -17.78
N ASN A 35 22.46 -4.02 -17.89
CA ASN A 35 21.98 -5.02 -18.85
C ASN A 35 20.93 -5.94 -18.20
N PRO A 36 19.73 -6.11 -18.81
CA PRO A 36 18.71 -7.00 -18.29
C PRO A 36 19.23 -8.44 -18.18
N THR A 37 19.09 -9.05 -17.01
CA THR A 37 19.51 -10.43 -16.75
C THR A 37 18.35 -11.41 -16.96
N ILE A 38 18.63 -12.71 -16.80
CA ILE A 38 17.59 -13.73 -16.72
C ILE A 38 16.65 -13.50 -15.52
N TRP A 39 17.17 -12.97 -14.42
CA TRP A 39 16.39 -12.70 -13.21
C TRP A 39 15.38 -11.57 -13.41
N ASP A 40 15.71 -10.58 -14.24
CA ASP A 40 14.74 -9.57 -14.64
C ASP A 40 13.58 -10.21 -15.39
N LYS A 41 13.84 -11.10 -16.35
CA LYS A 41 12.76 -11.76 -17.09
C LYS A 41 11.90 -12.66 -16.19
N VAL A 42 12.53 -13.39 -15.26
CA VAL A 42 11.83 -14.38 -14.42
C VAL A 42 11.07 -13.73 -13.26
N PHE A 43 11.63 -12.70 -12.61
CA PHE A 43 11.08 -12.14 -11.37
C PHE A 43 10.43 -10.76 -11.52
N SER A 44 10.60 -10.03 -12.63
CA SER A 44 9.84 -8.79 -12.89
C SER A 44 8.32 -8.97 -12.81
N PRO A 45 7.73 -10.07 -13.32
CA PRO A 45 6.29 -10.28 -13.21
C PRO A 45 5.80 -10.40 -11.76
N GLY A 46 6.69 -10.65 -10.79
CA GLY A 46 6.34 -10.79 -9.37
C GLY A 46 5.70 -9.54 -8.75
N ILE A 47 5.81 -8.37 -9.41
CA ILE A 47 5.11 -7.14 -9.01
C ILE A 47 3.59 -7.32 -8.95
N ILE A 48 3.01 -8.22 -9.76
CA ILE A 48 1.56 -8.55 -9.75
C ILE A 48 1.06 -9.04 -8.39
N GLY A 49 1.97 -9.52 -7.54
CA GLY A 49 1.62 -9.87 -6.17
C GLY A 49 1.03 -8.70 -5.38
N VAL A 50 1.42 -7.46 -5.69
CA VAL A 50 0.85 -6.23 -5.08
C VAL A 50 -0.64 -6.10 -5.43
N ASP A 51 -1.00 -6.21 -6.70
CA ASP A 51 -2.39 -6.11 -7.17
C ASP A 51 -3.26 -7.20 -6.52
N ILE A 52 -2.74 -8.43 -6.42
CA ILE A 52 -3.40 -9.55 -5.74
C ILE A 52 -3.62 -9.22 -4.25
N PHE A 53 -2.68 -8.56 -3.57
CA PHE A 53 -2.86 -8.15 -2.19
C PHE A 53 -3.98 -7.14 -2.02
N PHE A 54 -4.05 -6.12 -2.88
CA PHE A 54 -5.09 -5.09 -2.80
C PHE A 54 -6.48 -5.68 -3.04
N ILE A 55 -6.64 -6.49 -4.10
CA ILE A 55 -7.91 -7.17 -4.41
C ILE A 55 -8.37 -8.07 -3.25
N ILE A 56 -7.46 -8.87 -2.69
CA ILE A 56 -7.81 -9.74 -1.56
C ILE A 56 -8.15 -8.93 -0.32
N SER A 57 -7.44 -7.83 -0.05
CA SER A 57 -7.73 -6.96 1.08
C SER A 57 -9.12 -6.34 0.95
N GLY A 58 -9.44 -5.77 -0.22
CA GLY A 58 -10.76 -5.28 -0.61
C GLY A 58 -11.88 -6.28 -0.34
N PHE A 59 -11.75 -7.46 -0.94
CA PHE A 59 -12.69 -8.57 -0.77
C PHE A 59 -12.88 -8.97 0.70
N ILE A 60 -11.77 -9.16 1.44
CA ILE A 60 -11.82 -9.60 2.84
C ILE A 60 -12.52 -8.55 3.71
N MET A 61 -12.40 -7.26 3.41
CA MET A 61 -13.07 -6.23 4.19
C MET A 61 -14.58 -6.29 4.05
N VAL A 62 -15.09 -6.35 2.81
CA VAL A 62 -16.53 -6.50 2.57
C VAL A 62 -17.04 -7.82 3.15
N TYR A 63 -16.30 -8.91 2.93
CA TYR A 63 -16.66 -10.23 3.43
C TYR A 63 -16.72 -10.26 4.97
N THR A 64 -15.69 -9.80 5.67
CA THR A 64 -15.62 -9.90 7.14
C THR A 64 -16.56 -8.93 7.86
N THR A 65 -16.93 -7.83 7.22
CA THR A 65 -17.80 -6.80 7.83
C THR A 65 -19.26 -6.87 7.35
N TRP A 66 -19.61 -7.84 6.52
CA TRP A 66 -20.97 -8.00 6.00
C TRP A 66 -22.04 -8.04 7.09
N SER A 67 -21.75 -8.70 8.22
CA SER A 67 -22.66 -8.80 9.38
C SER A 67 -22.53 -7.65 10.39
N TYR A 68 -21.65 -6.68 10.15
CA TYR A 68 -21.49 -5.55 11.06
C TYR A 68 -22.74 -4.69 10.98
N MET A 69 -23.17 -4.10 12.09
CA MET A 69 -24.24 -3.09 12.08
C MET A 69 -23.69 -1.75 11.62
N ARG A 70 -24.55 -0.86 11.12
CA ARG A 70 -24.15 0.52 10.83
C ARG A 70 -23.83 1.25 12.14
N GLY A 71 -22.77 2.06 12.14
CA GLY A 71 -22.51 3.03 13.21
C GLY A 71 -21.09 2.99 13.79
N LYS A 72 -20.86 3.88 14.76
CA LYS A 72 -19.53 4.16 15.33
C LYS A 72 -18.89 2.93 15.96
N ALA A 73 -19.67 2.08 16.63
CA ALA A 73 -19.16 0.86 17.27
C ALA A 73 -18.50 -0.10 16.25
N SER A 74 -19.13 -0.29 15.09
CA SER A 74 -18.57 -1.13 14.01
C SER A 74 -17.33 -0.53 13.38
N LEU A 75 -17.30 0.80 13.19
CA LEU A 75 -16.13 1.54 12.72
C LEU A 75 -14.94 1.34 13.67
N VAL A 76 -15.13 1.61 14.97
CA VAL A 76 -14.07 1.48 15.98
C VAL A 76 -13.60 0.03 16.08
N ARG A 77 -14.52 -0.93 16.14
CA ARG A 77 -14.19 -2.36 16.16
C ARG A 77 -13.39 -2.77 14.92
N PHE A 78 -13.75 -2.27 13.74
CA PHE A 78 -13.01 -2.55 12.51
C PHE A 78 -11.58 -2.00 12.58
N LEU A 79 -11.39 -0.73 12.93
CA LEU A 79 -10.08 -0.11 13.00
C LEU A 79 -9.19 -0.77 14.06
N LEU A 80 -9.70 -1.04 15.25
CA LEU A 80 -8.94 -1.71 16.32
C LEU A 80 -8.45 -3.10 15.88
N ASN A 81 -9.31 -3.89 15.23
CA ASN A 81 -8.93 -5.21 14.71
C ASN A 81 -7.80 -5.15 13.65
N ARG A 82 -7.68 -4.02 12.93
CA ARG A 82 -6.62 -3.82 11.94
C ARG A 82 -5.35 -3.29 12.57
N VAL A 83 -5.46 -2.31 13.46
CA VAL A 83 -4.34 -1.73 14.20
C VAL A 83 -3.60 -2.82 14.98
N ILE A 84 -4.30 -3.63 15.78
CA ILE A 84 -3.69 -4.70 16.59
C ILE A 84 -2.99 -5.76 15.72
N ARG A 85 -3.47 -5.98 14.50
CA ARG A 85 -2.90 -6.97 13.58
C ARG A 85 -1.67 -6.43 12.82
N ILE A 86 -1.68 -5.16 12.45
CA ILE A 86 -0.74 -4.60 11.46
C ILE A 86 0.36 -3.82 12.15
N ILE A 87 0.00 -2.92 13.06
CA ILE A 87 0.93 -1.96 13.64
C ILE A 87 2.05 -2.64 14.45
N PRO A 88 1.78 -3.66 15.29
CA PRO A 88 2.85 -4.34 16.02
C PRO A 88 3.87 -5.03 15.09
N LEU A 89 3.38 -5.74 14.07
CA LEU A 89 4.24 -6.44 13.12
C LEU A 89 5.02 -5.45 12.24
N TYR A 90 4.37 -4.37 11.81
CA TYR A 90 5.02 -3.30 11.05
C TYR A 90 6.19 -2.70 11.82
N TYR A 91 5.98 -2.29 13.08
CA TYR A 91 7.05 -1.69 13.88
C TYR A 91 8.15 -2.70 14.21
N LEU A 92 7.82 -3.98 14.41
CA LEU A 92 8.84 -5.02 14.57
C LEU A 92 9.72 -5.13 13.33
N CYS A 93 9.11 -5.22 12.13
CA CYS A 93 9.84 -5.25 10.87
C CYS A 93 10.66 -3.97 10.65
N LEU A 94 10.12 -2.81 11.01
CA LEU A 94 10.80 -1.52 10.90
C LEU A 94 12.05 -1.48 11.78
N VAL A 95 11.97 -1.94 13.03
CA VAL A 95 13.12 -2.02 13.94
C VAL A 95 14.17 -2.99 13.39
N ILE A 96 13.76 -4.16 12.89
CA ILE A 96 14.69 -5.13 12.29
C ILE A 96 15.40 -4.51 11.08
N ALA A 97 14.67 -3.86 10.17
CA ALA A 97 15.25 -3.18 9.01
C ALA A 97 16.23 -2.07 9.44
N PHE A 98 15.86 -1.28 10.44
CA PHE A 98 16.70 -0.23 11.02
C PHE A 98 18.01 -0.74 11.61
N LEU A 99 17.98 -1.88 12.30
CA LEU A 99 19.19 -2.51 12.84
C LEU A 99 20.07 -3.08 11.72
N LEU A 100 19.48 -3.72 10.72
CA LEU A 100 20.21 -4.36 9.61
C LEU A 100 20.86 -3.35 8.64
N GLU A 101 20.25 -2.19 8.41
CA GLU A 101 20.81 -1.13 7.55
C GLU A 101 21.91 -0.30 8.23
N GLY A 102 22.24 -0.59 9.50
CA GLY A 102 23.24 0.13 10.27
C GLY A 102 22.67 1.40 10.92
N ALA A 103 22.04 1.22 12.08
CA ALA A 103 21.40 2.27 12.88
C ALA A 103 22.23 3.56 13.04
N MET A 104 23.55 3.46 13.23
CA MET A 104 24.42 4.64 13.34
C MET A 104 24.57 5.39 12.01
N SER A 105 24.56 4.70 10.86
CA SER A 105 24.62 5.33 9.55
C SER A 105 23.38 6.19 9.28
N THR A 106 22.20 5.78 9.75
CA THR A 106 20.94 6.52 9.54
C THR A 106 21.02 7.95 10.03
N PHE A 107 21.62 8.19 11.19
CA PHE A 107 21.68 9.53 11.79
C PHE A 107 22.76 10.44 11.17
N HIS A 108 23.63 9.91 10.31
CA HIS A 108 24.63 10.71 9.60
C HIS A 108 24.09 11.37 8.33
N TYR A 109 23.00 10.85 7.75
CA TYR A 109 22.44 11.32 6.49
C TYR A 109 21.04 11.89 6.71
N PRO A 110 20.80 13.20 6.48
CA PRO A 110 19.49 13.82 6.66
C PRO A 110 18.35 13.12 5.92
N ASP A 111 18.60 12.62 4.71
CA ASP A 111 17.60 11.91 3.92
C ASP A 111 17.16 10.59 4.57
N LYS A 112 18.10 9.87 5.21
CA LYS A 112 17.79 8.64 5.96
C LYS A 112 17.00 8.95 7.23
N VAL A 113 17.30 10.07 7.90
CA VAL A 113 16.51 10.56 9.05
C VAL A 113 15.08 10.91 8.61
N GLN A 114 14.91 11.60 7.49
CA GLN A 114 13.58 11.88 6.95
C GLN A 114 12.82 10.60 6.58
N ASN A 115 13.50 9.60 6.01
CA ASN A 115 12.88 8.32 5.65
C ASN A 115 12.43 7.53 6.89
N ILE A 116 13.26 7.42 7.93
CA ILE A 116 12.84 6.73 9.17
C ILE A 116 11.70 7.49 9.87
N LEU A 117 11.72 8.82 9.90
CA LEU A 117 10.61 9.62 10.44
C LEU A 117 9.32 9.40 9.63
N SER A 118 9.43 9.35 8.31
CA SER A 118 8.31 9.02 7.43
C SER A 118 7.79 7.60 7.65
N ALA A 119 8.67 6.63 7.86
CA ALA A 119 8.28 5.26 8.19
C ALA A 119 7.58 5.18 9.56
N LEU A 120 8.04 5.95 10.56
CA LEU A 120 7.41 5.99 11.88
C LEU A 120 6.00 6.63 11.85
N THR A 121 5.80 7.60 10.97
CA THR A 121 4.61 8.47 10.93
C THR A 121 3.68 8.22 9.75
N PHE A 122 4.04 7.32 8.83
CA PHE A 122 3.34 7.08 7.56
C PHE A 122 3.20 8.36 6.68
N THR A 123 4.12 9.32 6.84
CA THR A 123 4.05 10.59 6.08
C THR A 123 4.55 10.42 4.65
N LEU A 124 3.92 11.13 3.71
CA LEU A 124 4.32 11.16 2.31
C LEU A 124 5.06 12.46 2.03
N TYR A 125 6.16 12.38 1.30
CA TYR A 125 7.04 13.55 1.09
C TYR A 125 7.76 13.58 -0.26
N LYS A 126 7.58 12.57 -1.12
CA LYS A 126 8.19 12.52 -2.45
C LYS A 126 7.10 12.50 -3.53
N THR A 127 7.24 13.33 -4.55
CA THR A 127 6.30 13.38 -5.70
C THR A 127 6.90 12.81 -6.97
N SER A 128 8.22 12.69 -7.04
CA SER A 128 8.95 12.22 -8.22
C SER A 128 8.93 10.70 -8.41
N THR A 129 8.42 9.95 -7.42
CA THR A 129 8.46 8.48 -7.40
C THR A 129 7.06 7.84 -7.26
N PRO A 130 6.05 8.27 -8.03
CA PRO A 130 4.75 7.60 -7.98
C PRO A 130 4.86 6.15 -8.48
N PRO A 131 4.13 5.19 -7.90
CA PRO A 131 3.11 5.32 -6.84
C PRO A 131 3.66 5.32 -5.41
N LEU A 132 4.97 5.32 -5.18
CA LEU A 132 5.53 5.10 -3.85
C LEU A 132 5.28 6.32 -2.93
N TYR A 133 5.38 7.53 -3.48
CA TYR A 133 5.25 8.83 -2.81
C TYR A 133 6.11 9.02 -1.53
N ILE A 134 7.11 8.18 -1.38
CA ILE A 134 8.10 8.13 -0.32
C ILE A 134 9.48 8.00 -0.98
N ASP A 135 10.55 8.04 -0.18
CA ASP A 135 11.90 7.81 -0.71
C ASP A 135 12.01 6.48 -1.47
N ASP A 136 13.01 6.32 -2.35
CA ASP A 136 13.19 5.16 -3.24
C ASP A 136 14.59 4.52 -3.14
N GLY A 137 15.48 5.06 -2.28
CA GLY A 137 16.85 4.60 -2.11
C GLY A 137 17.18 3.64 -0.94
N GLY A 138 16.20 3.03 -0.26
CA GLY A 138 16.42 2.17 0.92
C GLY A 138 15.33 1.11 1.16
N THR A 139 15.54 0.21 2.13
CA THR A 139 14.62 -0.91 2.40
C THR A 139 13.27 -0.47 2.96
N TYR A 140 13.17 0.73 3.54
CA TYR A 140 11.89 1.26 4.05
C TYR A 140 10.86 1.52 2.96
N ASN A 141 11.27 1.56 1.69
CA ASN A 141 10.43 2.06 0.62
C ASN A 141 9.37 1.05 0.17
N ILE A 142 9.52 -0.22 0.55
CA ILE A 142 8.54 -1.28 0.28
C ILE A 142 7.20 -1.01 1.01
N ARG A 143 7.20 -0.18 2.05
CA ARG A 143 6.00 0.16 2.85
C ARG A 143 4.96 1.01 2.10
N TRP A 144 5.26 1.47 0.88
CA TRP A 144 4.34 2.30 0.12
C TRP A 144 2.97 1.63 -0.07
N THR A 145 2.94 0.30 -0.27
CA THR A 145 1.70 -0.49 -0.38
C THR A 145 0.90 -0.48 0.92
N LEU A 146 1.57 -0.45 2.07
CA LEU A 146 0.92 -0.36 3.38
C LEU A 146 0.28 1.02 3.60
N ASN A 147 0.85 2.11 3.07
CA ASN A 147 0.19 3.42 3.10
C ASN A 147 -1.17 3.36 2.40
N TYR A 148 -1.22 2.77 1.20
CA TYR A 148 -2.47 2.55 0.46
C TYR A 148 -3.47 1.71 1.26
N GLU A 149 -3.01 0.61 1.85
CA GLU A 149 -3.87 -0.28 2.62
C GLU A 149 -4.44 0.40 3.88
N ILE A 150 -3.64 1.16 4.62
CA ILE A 150 -4.10 1.95 5.78
C ILE A 150 -5.11 3.01 5.34
N TYR A 151 -4.82 3.74 4.26
CA TYR A 151 -5.73 4.75 3.74
C TYR A 151 -7.07 4.13 3.32
N PHE A 152 -7.05 3.03 2.58
CA PHE A 152 -8.26 2.31 2.22
C PHE A 152 -9.02 1.84 3.47
N TYR A 153 -8.34 1.34 4.51
CA TYR A 153 -9.00 0.97 5.76
C TYR A 153 -9.71 2.13 6.43
N LEU A 154 -9.14 3.33 6.42
CA LEU A 154 -9.79 4.52 6.96
C LEU A 154 -11.06 4.85 6.17
N VAL A 155 -10.98 4.84 4.84
CA VAL A 155 -12.13 5.08 3.95
C VAL A 155 -13.23 4.03 4.16
N PHE A 156 -12.85 2.75 4.19
CA PHE A 156 -13.78 1.65 4.43
C PHE A 156 -14.44 1.75 5.80
N ALA A 157 -13.69 2.15 6.82
CA ALA A 157 -14.21 2.36 8.16
C ALA A 157 -15.27 3.47 8.19
N LEU A 158 -15.06 4.57 7.45
CA LEU A 158 -16.06 5.62 7.27
C LEU A 158 -17.30 5.11 6.53
N CYS A 159 -17.13 4.22 5.54
CA CYS A 159 -18.26 3.58 4.85
C CYS A 159 -19.13 2.73 5.78
N LEU A 160 -18.64 2.27 6.94
CA LEU A 160 -19.45 1.56 7.94
C LEU A 160 -20.47 2.47 8.65
N LEU A 161 -20.37 3.80 8.51
CA LEU A 161 -21.31 4.77 9.06
C LEU A 161 -22.59 4.92 8.22
N VAL A 162 -22.58 4.45 6.98
CA VAL A 162 -23.71 4.58 6.04
C VAL A 162 -24.38 3.23 5.77
N LYS A 163 -25.62 3.27 5.25
CA LYS A 163 -26.41 2.07 4.94
C LYS A 163 -25.86 1.34 3.71
N HIS A 164 -25.63 2.09 2.63
CA HIS A 164 -25.19 1.55 1.34
C HIS A 164 -23.67 1.63 1.21
N ARG A 165 -22.96 0.79 1.97
CA ARG A 165 -21.51 0.85 2.15
C ARG A 165 -20.72 0.66 0.84
N VAL A 166 -21.15 -0.31 0.03
CA VAL A 166 -20.52 -0.61 -1.26
C VAL A 166 -20.71 0.57 -2.22
N LEU A 167 -21.91 1.13 -2.26
CA LEU A 167 -22.17 2.32 -3.07
C LEU A 167 -21.30 3.49 -2.61
N ALA A 168 -21.21 3.74 -1.30
CA ALA A 168 -20.35 4.80 -0.76
C ALA A 168 -18.87 4.61 -1.13
N LEU A 169 -18.38 3.38 -1.06
CA LEU A 169 -17.02 3.03 -1.46
C LEU A 169 -16.79 3.25 -2.96
N VAL A 170 -17.69 2.78 -3.82
CA VAL A 170 -17.62 3.00 -5.28
C VAL A 170 -17.68 4.49 -5.61
N THR A 171 -18.60 5.24 -4.99
CA THR A 171 -18.71 6.69 -5.21
C THR A 171 -17.45 7.41 -4.77
N TRP A 172 -16.85 7.01 -3.65
CA TRP A 172 -15.58 7.56 -3.20
C TRP A 172 -14.47 7.25 -4.21
N GLY A 173 -14.35 6.00 -4.66
CA GLY A 173 -13.32 5.58 -5.62
C GLY A 173 -13.39 6.38 -6.93
N ILE A 174 -14.60 6.52 -7.50
CA ILE A 174 -14.82 7.33 -8.71
C ILE A 174 -14.50 8.81 -8.45
N LEU A 175 -14.93 9.34 -7.30
CA LEU A 175 -14.69 10.74 -6.94
C LEU A 175 -13.19 11.05 -6.85
N VAL A 176 -12.42 10.23 -6.14
CA VAL A 176 -10.99 10.51 -5.91
C VAL A 176 -10.11 10.18 -7.11
N THR A 177 -10.40 9.11 -7.86
CA THR A 177 -9.52 8.68 -8.96
C THR A 177 -9.88 9.26 -10.31
N SER A 178 -11.10 9.81 -10.47
CA SER A 178 -11.58 10.34 -11.76
C SER A 178 -12.08 11.78 -11.66
N ILE A 179 -13.06 12.07 -10.80
CA ILE A 179 -13.74 13.39 -10.78
C ILE A 179 -12.80 14.50 -10.30
N ILE A 180 -12.12 14.31 -9.16
CA ILE A 180 -11.19 15.30 -8.60
C ILE A 180 -10.05 15.62 -9.58
N PRO A 181 -9.36 14.63 -10.19
CA PRO A 181 -8.36 14.89 -11.21
C PRO A 181 -8.87 15.65 -12.43
N VAL A 182 -10.09 15.32 -12.91
CA VAL A 182 -10.72 16.04 -14.03
C VAL A 182 -10.99 17.50 -13.70
N ILE A 183 -11.50 17.78 -12.50
CA ILE A 183 -11.70 19.16 -12.02
C ILE A 183 -10.37 19.90 -11.91
N ALA A 184 -9.29 19.19 -11.56
CA ALA A 184 -7.93 19.74 -11.51
C ALA A 184 -7.26 19.89 -12.90
N GLY A 185 -7.95 19.55 -14.00
CA GLY A 185 -7.46 19.71 -15.37
C GLY A 185 -6.71 18.52 -15.96
N TYR A 186 -6.71 17.37 -15.27
CA TYR A 186 -6.08 16.14 -15.78
C TYR A 186 -7.07 15.26 -16.54
N GLN A 187 -6.56 14.50 -17.51
CA GLN A 187 -7.34 13.47 -18.17
C GLN A 187 -7.41 12.20 -17.30
N PRO A 188 -8.57 11.53 -17.18
CA PRO A 188 -8.68 10.29 -16.45
C PRO A 188 -7.65 9.26 -16.91
N THR A 189 -6.98 8.59 -15.96
CA THR A 189 -5.97 7.57 -16.26
C THR A 189 -6.13 6.36 -15.35
N ILE A 190 -5.68 5.22 -15.84
CA ILE A 190 -5.51 3.98 -15.05
C ILE A 190 -4.03 3.66 -14.82
N ASN A 191 -3.13 4.56 -15.22
CA ASN A 191 -1.70 4.37 -15.04
C ASN A 191 -1.35 4.44 -13.54
N VAL A 192 -0.55 3.49 -13.06
CA VAL A 192 -0.08 3.41 -11.67
C VAL A 192 0.76 4.62 -11.24
N GLN A 193 1.37 5.35 -12.18
CA GLN A 193 2.04 6.62 -11.91
C GLN A 193 1.05 7.73 -11.49
N GLY A 194 -0.25 7.52 -11.74
CA GLY A 194 -1.31 8.42 -11.34
C GLY A 194 -1.20 9.80 -11.98
N TYR A 195 -1.48 10.83 -11.19
CA TYR A 195 -1.56 12.21 -11.64
C TYR A 195 -0.34 13.02 -11.12
N PRO A 196 0.25 13.91 -11.93
CA PRO A 196 1.48 14.62 -11.59
C PRO A 196 1.21 15.84 -10.67
N PHE A 197 0.51 15.62 -9.55
CA PHE A 197 0.29 16.65 -8.55
C PHE A 197 1.61 17.05 -7.86
N SER A 198 1.76 18.35 -7.57
CA SER A 198 2.89 18.89 -6.81
C SER A 198 2.89 18.49 -5.34
N SER A 199 1.74 18.04 -4.82
CA SER A 199 1.61 17.52 -3.46
C SER A 199 1.58 15.99 -3.48
N PRO A 200 2.43 15.33 -2.69
CA PRO A 200 2.47 13.86 -2.63
C PRO A 200 1.16 13.28 -2.11
N TYR A 201 0.47 14.01 -1.22
CA TYR A 201 -0.83 13.60 -0.71
C TYR A 201 -1.91 13.63 -1.78
N PHE A 202 -1.95 14.67 -2.63
CA PHE A 202 -2.93 14.70 -3.73
C PHE A 202 -2.65 13.60 -4.74
N GLY A 203 -1.38 13.38 -5.11
CA GLY A 203 -0.99 12.28 -5.99
C GLY A 203 -1.43 10.92 -5.42
N PHE A 204 -1.13 10.66 -4.15
CA PHE A 204 -1.48 9.43 -3.46
C PHE A 204 -3.00 9.20 -3.33
N LEU A 205 -3.74 10.21 -2.85
CA LEU A 205 -5.19 10.11 -2.60
C LEU A 205 -6.01 9.96 -3.88
N THR A 206 -5.46 10.39 -5.03
CA THR A 206 -6.13 10.31 -6.33
C THR A 206 -5.56 9.20 -7.21
N ASN A 207 -4.59 8.43 -6.73
CA ASN A 207 -3.91 7.43 -7.55
C ASN A 207 -4.87 6.30 -7.99
N PRO A 208 -4.88 5.90 -9.28
CA PRO A 208 -5.73 4.82 -9.79
C PRO A 208 -5.55 3.47 -9.11
N LEU A 209 -4.41 3.19 -8.47
CA LEU A 209 -4.20 1.97 -7.67
C LEU A 209 -5.25 1.76 -6.58
N LEU A 210 -5.92 2.82 -6.12
CA LEU A 210 -7.02 2.72 -5.16
C LEU A 210 -8.21 1.91 -5.69
N LEU A 211 -8.35 1.78 -7.03
CA LEU A 211 -9.40 0.99 -7.67
C LEU A 211 -9.16 -0.52 -7.59
N GLU A 212 -7.96 -0.96 -7.19
CA GLU A 212 -7.65 -2.40 -7.06
C GLU A 212 -8.24 -3.03 -5.79
N PHE A 213 -8.66 -2.22 -4.82
CA PHE A 213 -9.34 -2.67 -3.60
C PHE A 213 -10.85 -2.83 -3.81
#